data_AF-A0A3B9LEL3-F1
#
_entry.id   AF-A0A3B9LEL3-F1
#
_cell.length_a   1.000
_cell.length_b   1.000
_cell.length_c   1.000
_cell.angle_alpha   90.00
_cell.angle_beta   90.00
_cell.angle_gamma   90.00
#
_symmetry.space_group_name_H-M   'P 1'
#
loop_
_entity.id
_entity.type
_entity.pdbx_description
1 polymer ?
#
loop_
_entity_poly.entity_id
_entity_poly.type
_entity_poly.pdbx_seq_one_letter_code
_entity_poly.pdbx_strand_id
1 'polypeptide(L)'
;MTANQCDIGLIGLAVMGENLVLNMESKGFSVAVFNRTTEVTDKFAAGRGKGKNIQPTRTMEEFVGALKRPRKTMIMVKAGAPVDAVIGQLAPLLEEGDVIIDGGNSLFTDTQRRCKDLEGRGIHFVGCGVSGGEEGALKGPSLMPGGSRESWEMIAPIFRKIAAQVDGEPCCRYMGSDGAGHYVKMVHNG
;
A
#
# COMPACT_ATOMS: atom_id res chain seq x y z
N MET A 1 5.85 -6.06 -24.08
CA MET A 1 4.61 -6.86 -24.21
C MET A 1 4.40 -7.60 -22.91
N THR A 2 3.35 -7.44 -22.14
CA THR A 2 2.18 -6.55 -22.17
C THR A 2 1.73 -6.48 -20.71
N ALA A 3 1.24 -5.32 -20.30
CA ALA A 3 0.15 -5.16 -19.35
C ALA A 3 -0.23 -6.41 -18.56
N ASN A 4 0.29 -6.56 -17.35
CA ASN A 4 -0.57 -6.97 -16.26
C ASN A 4 -0.80 -5.69 -15.49
N GLN A 5 -1.78 -4.90 -15.95
CA GLN A 5 -2.12 -3.64 -15.28
C GLN A 5 -2.66 -4.01 -13.91
N CYS A 6 -1.76 -4.12 -12.93
CA CYS A 6 -2.09 -4.55 -11.60
C CYS A 6 -3.00 -3.51 -10.97
N ASP A 7 -3.97 -3.97 -10.19
CA ASP A 7 -4.92 -3.09 -9.49
C ASP A 7 -4.20 -2.24 -8.44
N ILE A 8 -3.11 -2.77 -7.88
CA ILE A 8 -2.27 -2.14 -6.87
C ILE A 8 -0.86 -2.74 -6.90
N GLY A 9 0.13 -1.97 -6.47
CA GLY A 9 1.49 -2.44 -6.22
C GLY A 9 1.82 -2.42 -4.73
N LEU A 10 2.66 -3.35 -4.25
CA LEU A 10 3.19 -3.35 -2.90
C LEU A 10 4.72 -3.42 -2.88
N ILE A 11 5.34 -2.49 -2.14
CA ILE A 11 6.78 -2.40 -1.91
C ILE A 11 7.11 -2.82 -0.50
N GLY A 12 8.00 -3.81 -0.36
CA GLY A 12 8.43 -4.34 0.93
C GLY A 12 7.77 -5.69 1.22
N LEU A 13 8.54 -6.77 1.02
CA LEU A 13 8.07 -8.14 1.11
C LEU A 13 8.59 -8.84 2.37
N ALA A 14 8.51 -8.16 3.51
CA ALA A 14 8.54 -8.84 4.80
C ALA A 14 7.20 -9.58 5.04
N VAL A 15 7.07 -10.33 6.14
CA VAL A 15 5.88 -11.17 6.41
C VAL A 15 4.56 -10.39 6.31
N MET A 16 4.50 -9.18 6.88
CA MET A 16 3.33 -8.29 6.76
C MET A 16 2.99 -7.95 5.30
N GLY A 17 4.00 -7.59 4.50
CA GLY A 17 3.83 -7.23 3.09
C GLY A 17 3.39 -8.42 2.24
N GLU A 18 4.05 -9.57 2.38
CA GLU A 18 3.64 -10.81 1.71
C GLU A 18 2.19 -11.17 2.05
N ASN A 19 1.80 -11.06 3.32
CA ASN A 19 0.45 -11.40 3.76
C ASN A 19 -0.60 -10.44 3.19
N LEU A 20 -0.32 -9.14 3.13
CA LEU A 20 -1.21 -8.18 2.47
C LEU A 20 -1.35 -8.45 0.97
N VAL A 21 -0.26 -8.77 0.27
CA VAL A 21 -0.29 -9.15 -1.15
C VAL A 21 -1.19 -10.37 -1.35
N LEU A 22 -1.02 -11.41 -0.54
CA LEU A 22 -1.82 -12.63 -0.64
C LEU A 22 -3.29 -12.40 -0.28
N ASN A 23 -3.57 -11.51 0.68
CA ASN A 23 -4.93 -11.11 0.99
C ASN A 23 -5.58 -10.41 -0.22
N MET A 24 -4.94 -9.38 -0.78
CA MET A 24 -5.41 -8.69 -1.98
C MET A 24 -5.64 -9.67 -3.14
N GLU A 25 -4.70 -10.58 -3.40
CA GLU A 25 -4.82 -11.58 -4.46
C GLU A 25 -6.00 -12.54 -4.24
N SER A 26 -6.22 -13.00 -3.00
CA SER A 26 -7.35 -13.85 -2.65
C SER A 26 -8.71 -13.18 -2.84
N LYS A 27 -8.75 -11.83 -2.89
CA LYS A 27 -9.96 -11.05 -3.19
C LYS A 27 -10.12 -10.71 -4.68
N GLY A 28 -9.29 -11.30 -5.53
CA GLY A 28 -9.34 -11.18 -6.98
C GLY A 28 -8.60 -9.98 -7.56
N PHE A 29 -7.74 -9.33 -6.76
CA PHE A 29 -6.91 -8.23 -7.26
C PHE A 29 -5.58 -8.75 -7.83
N SER A 30 -5.15 -8.14 -8.91
CA SER A 30 -3.80 -8.29 -9.46
C SER A 30 -2.82 -7.39 -8.71
N VAL A 31 -1.69 -7.94 -8.26
CA VAL A 31 -0.74 -7.19 -7.41
C VAL A 31 0.66 -7.21 -7.99
N ALA A 32 1.22 -6.03 -8.29
CA ALA A 32 2.64 -5.91 -8.60
C ALA A 32 3.45 -5.89 -7.30
N VAL A 33 4.58 -6.59 -7.25
CA VAL A 33 5.41 -6.64 -6.04
C VAL A 33 6.84 -6.25 -6.33
N PHE A 34 7.40 -5.47 -5.41
CA PHE A 34 8.78 -5.03 -5.46
C PHE A 34 9.42 -5.06 -4.06
N ASN A 35 10.70 -5.38 -4.01
CA ASN A 35 11.50 -5.28 -2.80
C ASN A 35 12.91 -4.83 -3.20
N ARG A 36 13.54 -3.99 -2.37
CA ARG A 36 14.89 -3.45 -2.63
C ARG A 36 15.92 -4.56 -2.91
N THR A 37 15.81 -5.67 -2.19
CA THR A 37 16.63 -6.86 -2.39
C THR A 37 15.85 -7.82 -3.28
N THR A 38 16.28 -7.96 -4.54
CA THR A 38 15.58 -8.70 -5.61
C THR A 38 15.35 -10.17 -5.24
N GLU A 39 16.27 -10.79 -4.51
CA GLU A 39 16.18 -12.18 -4.06
C GLU A 39 14.95 -12.42 -3.17
N VAL A 40 14.48 -11.39 -2.44
CA VAL A 40 13.25 -11.49 -1.63
C VAL A 40 12.02 -11.59 -2.55
N THR A 41 11.97 -10.77 -3.60
CA THR A 41 10.91 -10.85 -4.61
C THR A 41 10.91 -12.20 -5.32
N ASP A 42 12.08 -12.67 -5.74
CA ASP A 42 12.23 -13.95 -6.44
C ASP A 42 11.83 -15.13 -5.55
N LYS A 43 12.23 -15.11 -4.27
CA LYS A 43 11.83 -16.12 -3.28
C LYS A 43 10.32 -16.12 -3.04
N PHE A 44 9.70 -14.95 -2.92
CA PHE A 44 8.26 -14.84 -2.74
C PHE A 44 7.51 -15.38 -3.97
N ALA A 45 7.93 -14.98 -5.18
CA ALA A 45 7.32 -15.41 -6.44
C ALA A 45 7.46 -16.92 -6.69
N ALA A 46 8.61 -17.52 -6.33
CA ALA A 46 8.82 -18.96 -6.44
C ALA A 46 8.13 -19.77 -5.32
N GLY A 47 7.83 -19.12 -4.20
CA GLY A 47 7.19 -19.71 -3.02
C GLY A 47 5.70 -19.37 -2.92
N ARG A 48 5.35 -18.54 -1.94
CA ARG A 48 3.95 -18.24 -1.57
C ARG A 48 3.16 -17.53 -2.67
N GLY A 49 3.84 -16.78 -3.54
CA GLY A 49 3.26 -16.10 -4.69
C GLY A 49 3.13 -16.97 -5.95
N LYS A 50 3.61 -18.22 -5.94
CA LYS A 50 3.65 -19.07 -7.12
C LYS A 50 2.24 -19.41 -7.62
N GLY A 51 2.00 -19.20 -8.92
CA GLY A 51 0.72 -19.51 -9.57
C GLY A 51 -0.43 -18.56 -9.23
N LYS A 52 -0.13 -17.43 -8.59
CA LYS A 52 -1.10 -16.40 -8.19
C LYS A 52 -1.10 -15.22 -9.16
N ASN A 53 -2.12 -14.37 -9.07
CA ASN A 53 -2.20 -13.14 -9.86
C ASN A 53 -1.27 -12.03 -9.29
N ILE A 54 0.02 -12.35 -9.21
CA ILE A 54 1.07 -11.51 -8.64
C ILE A 54 2.15 -11.33 -9.69
N GLN A 55 2.51 -10.07 -9.97
CA GLN A 55 3.58 -9.74 -10.90
C GLN A 55 4.84 -9.33 -10.12
N PRO A 56 5.87 -10.19 -10.05
CA PRO A 56 7.16 -9.79 -9.53
C PRO A 56 7.85 -8.79 -10.46
N THR A 57 8.46 -7.76 -9.88
CA THR A 57 9.22 -6.72 -10.61
C THR A 57 10.59 -6.52 -9.98
N ARG A 58 11.59 -6.19 -10.81
CA ARG A 58 13.00 -6.10 -10.39
C ARG A 58 13.53 -4.67 -10.30
N THR A 59 12.88 -3.72 -10.97
CA THR A 59 13.22 -2.29 -10.87
C THR A 59 11.98 -1.46 -10.53
N MET A 60 12.20 -0.21 -10.09
CA MET A 60 11.10 0.69 -9.78
C MET A 60 10.30 1.07 -11.03
N GLU A 61 10.97 1.18 -12.19
CA GLU A 61 10.35 1.44 -13.49
C GLU A 61 9.47 0.27 -13.93
N GLU A 62 9.93 -0.96 -13.75
CA GLU A 62 9.13 -2.16 -13.99
C GLU A 62 7.91 -2.20 -13.06
N PHE A 63 8.11 -1.88 -11.76
CA PHE A 63 7.05 -1.82 -10.77
C PHE A 63 5.96 -0.81 -11.14
N VAL A 64 6.35 0.43 -11.42
CA VAL A 64 5.43 1.52 -11.77
C VAL A 64 4.77 1.28 -13.13
N GLY A 65 5.52 0.73 -14.09
CA GLY A 65 5.02 0.37 -15.42
C GLY A 65 4.01 -0.78 -15.42
N ALA A 66 3.97 -1.59 -14.35
CA ALA A 66 3.01 -2.67 -14.18
C ALA A 66 1.65 -2.21 -13.64
N LEU A 67 1.44 -0.95 -13.24
CA LEU A 67 0.22 -0.53 -12.55
C LEU A 67 -0.85 0.06 -13.50
N LYS A 68 -2.13 -0.20 -13.20
CA LYS A 68 -3.26 0.57 -13.77
C LYS A 68 -3.14 2.04 -13.36
N ARG A 69 -3.56 2.95 -14.24
CA ARG A 69 -3.74 4.37 -13.88
C ARG A 69 -5.17 4.61 -13.36
N PRO A 70 -5.39 5.51 -12.39
CA PRO A 70 -4.36 6.10 -11.52
C PRO A 70 -3.68 5.00 -10.68
N ARG A 71 -2.35 5.08 -10.60
CA ARG A 71 -1.49 4.07 -9.98
C ARG A 71 -1.65 4.09 -8.48
N LYS A 72 -1.74 2.91 -7.87
CA LYS A 72 -1.83 2.75 -6.41
C LYS A 72 -0.61 1.98 -5.95
N THR A 73 0.22 2.61 -5.14
CA THR A 73 1.46 2.02 -4.61
C THR A 73 1.39 1.98 -3.09
N MET A 74 1.52 0.80 -2.49
CA MET A 74 1.52 0.62 -1.04
C MET A 74 2.93 0.30 -0.55
N ILE A 75 3.39 1.02 0.46
CA ILE A 75 4.69 0.88 1.08
C ILE A 75 4.52 0.14 2.41
N MET A 76 5.22 -0.98 2.54
CA MET A 76 5.29 -1.83 3.73
C MET A 76 6.74 -2.05 4.15
N VAL A 77 7.44 -0.96 4.45
CA VAL A 77 8.84 -0.97 4.92
C VAL A 77 8.94 -0.38 6.33
N LYS A 78 10.15 -0.42 6.90
CA LYS A 78 10.42 0.20 8.21
C LYS A 78 10.09 1.69 8.16
N ALA A 79 9.35 2.16 9.17
CA ALA A 79 8.97 3.58 9.31
C ALA A 79 10.19 4.53 9.38
N GLY A 80 9.94 5.80 9.08
CA GLY A 80 10.97 6.85 9.02
C GLY A 80 11.69 6.91 7.67
N ALA A 81 13.01 7.14 7.70
CA ALA A 81 13.83 7.39 6.51
C ALA A 81 13.67 6.36 5.36
N PRO A 82 13.46 5.05 5.59
CA PRO A 82 13.24 4.10 4.49
C PRO A 82 11.97 4.38 3.68
N VAL A 83 10.90 4.89 4.30
CA VAL A 83 9.68 5.30 3.59
C VAL A 83 9.98 6.50 2.69
N ASP A 84 10.69 7.50 3.21
CA ASP A 84 11.07 8.69 2.44
C ASP A 84 12.00 8.36 1.26
N ALA A 85 12.92 7.42 1.44
CA ALA A 85 13.77 6.92 0.37
C ALA A 85 12.98 6.20 -0.73
N VAL A 86 11.91 5.49 -0.38
CA VAL A 86 11.01 4.85 -1.37
C VAL A 86 10.17 5.90 -2.09
N ILE A 87 9.62 6.88 -1.36
CA ILE A 87 8.88 8.00 -1.96
C ILE A 87 9.75 8.75 -2.96
N GLY A 88 11.02 9.03 -2.63
CA GLY A 88 11.97 9.70 -3.52
C GLY A 88 12.26 8.95 -4.81
N GLN A 89 12.15 7.61 -4.82
CA GLN A 89 12.29 6.78 -6.02
C GLN A 89 10.99 6.66 -6.81
N LEU A 90 9.86 6.52 -6.12
CA LEU A 90 8.55 6.41 -6.76
C LEU A 90 8.14 7.69 -7.45
N ALA A 91 8.21 8.79 -6.71
CA ALA A 91 7.54 10.01 -7.12
C ALA A 91 8.00 10.47 -8.52
N PRO A 92 9.31 10.49 -8.90
CA PRO A 92 9.76 10.81 -10.27
C PRO A 92 9.15 9.97 -11.40
N LEU A 93 8.65 8.77 -11.10
CA LEU A 93 8.06 7.83 -12.06
C LEU A 93 6.53 7.87 -12.08
N LEU A 94 5.91 8.56 -11.12
CA LEU A 94 4.46 8.73 -11.02
C LEU A 94 3.99 9.99 -11.75
N GLU A 95 2.72 9.99 -12.10
CA GLU A 95 2.03 11.11 -12.76
C GLU A 95 0.98 11.73 -11.81
N GLU A 96 0.46 12.90 -12.19
CA GLU A 96 -0.64 13.54 -11.45
C GLU A 96 -1.86 12.61 -11.31
N GLY A 97 -2.44 12.57 -10.11
CA GLY A 97 -3.54 11.69 -9.73
C GLY A 97 -3.12 10.32 -9.21
N ASP A 98 -1.85 9.93 -9.32
CA ASP A 98 -1.35 8.68 -8.73
C ASP A 98 -1.33 8.74 -7.20
N VAL A 99 -1.40 7.57 -6.55
CA VAL A 99 -1.52 7.42 -5.09
C VAL A 99 -0.34 6.62 -4.51
N ILE A 100 0.31 7.21 -3.51
CA ILE A 100 1.24 6.52 -2.61
C ILE A 100 0.56 6.28 -1.27
N ILE A 101 0.63 5.06 -0.76
CA ILE A 101 0.02 4.63 0.50
C ILE A 101 1.13 4.14 1.41
N ASP A 102 1.30 4.73 2.59
CA ASP A 102 2.17 4.20 3.64
C ASP A 102 1.33 3.36 4.60
N GLY A 103 1.56 2.04 4.59
CA GLY A 103 0.89 1.08 5.47
C GLY A 103 1.67 0.73 6.74
N GLY A 104 2.79 1.42 6.98
CA GLY A 104 3.63 1.21 8.15
C GLY A 104 3.05 1.78 9.44
N ASN A 105 3.82 1.69 10.52
CA ASN A 105 3.52 2.38 11.77
C ASN A 105 4.24 3.74 11.82
N SER A 106 4.02 4.58 10.80
CA SER A 106 4.62 5.92 10.73
C SER A 106 3.99 6.88 11.74
N LEU A 107 4.75 7.89 12.17
CA LEU A 107 4.21 8.99 12.97
C LEU A 107 3.30 9.86 12.09
N PHE A 108 2.15 10.29 12.61
CA PHE A 108 1.17 11.03 11.82
C PHE A 108 1.71 12.37 11.28
N THR A 109 2.64 13.02 11.98
CA THR A 109 3.29 14.25 11.52
C THR A 109 4.21 14.02 10.31
N ASP A 110 4.83 12.84 10.20
CA ASP A 110 5.58 12.48 8.99
C ASP A 110 4.64 12.33 7.80
N THR A 111 3.43 11.81 8.04
CA THR A 111 2.39 11.70 7.00
C THR A 111 1.93 13.08 6.54
N GLN A 112 1.66 14.00 7.47
CA GLN A 112 1.29 15.38 7.14
C GLN A 112 2.38 16.06 6.29
N ARG A 113 3.65 15.89 6.65
CA ARG A 113 4.77 16.41 5.85
C ARG A 113 4.78 15.78 4.45
N ARG A 114 4.68 14.45 4.34
CA ARG A 114 4.70 13.74 3.05
C ARG A 114 3.53 14.13 2.13
N CYS A 115 2.33 14.36 2.68
CA CYS A 115 1.22 14.93 1.93
C CYS A 115 1.64 16.27 1.29
N LYS A 116 2.11 17.21 2.12
CA LYS A 116 2.51 18.55 1.67
C LYS A 116 3.64 18.52 0.63
N ASP A 117 4.64 17.65 0.81
CA ASP A 117 5.77 17.52 -0.10
C ASP A 117 5.35 17.00 -1.50
N LEU A 118 4.26 16.25 -1.58
CA LEU A 118 3.74 15.64 -2.81
C LEU A 118 2.62 16.46 -3.48
N GLU A 119 1.98 17.39 -2.77
CA GLU A 119 0.92 18.28 -3.29
C GLU A 119 1.34 19.01 -4.57
N GLY A 120 2.54 19.61 -4.58
CA GLY A 120 3.05 20.36 -5.74
C GLY A 120 3.29 19.50 -6.98
N ARG A 121 3.20 18.18 -6.85
CA ARG A 121 3.34 17.20 -7.94
C ARG A 121 2.01 16.59 -8.37
N GLY A 122 0.91 16.93 -7.70
CA GLY A 122 -0.39 16.32 -7.92
C GLY A 122 -0.45 14.84 -7.55
N ILE A 123 0.48 14.34 -6.73
CA ILE A 123 0.50 12.95 -6.27
C ILE A 123 -0.23 12.88 -4.93
N HIS A 124 -1.21 12.01 -4.80
CA HIS A 124 -1.89 11.80 -3.54
C HIS A 124 -1.05 10.94 -2.57
N PHE A 125 -1.10 11.28 -1.29
CA PHE A 125 -0.51 10.49 -0.22
C PHE A 125 -1.57 10.03 0.77
N VAL A 126 -1.50 8.77 1.16
CA VAL A 126 -2.38 8.15 2.16
C VAL A 126 -1.55 7.53 3.26
N GLY A 127 -1.73 7.99 4.50
CA GLY A 127 -1.24 7.27 5.67
C GLY A 127 -2.30 6.29 6.15
N CYS A 128 -2.01 4.99 6.14
CA CYS A 128 -2.97 3.96 6.52
C CYS A 128 -2.43 3.10 7.66
N GLY A 129 -3.01 3.26 8.84
CA GLY A 129 -2.77 2.32 9.93
C GLY A 129 -3.28 0.92 9.57
N VAL A 130 -2.45 -0.10 9.81
CA VAL A 130 -2.81 -1.52 9.64
C VAL A 130 -2.73 -2.22 10.99
N SER A 131 -3.81 -2.88 11.42
CA SER A 131 -3.87 -3.64 12.69
C SER A 131 -4.31 -5.09 12.48
N GLY A 132 -3.95 -5.96 13.43
CA GLY A 132 -4.22 -7.41 13.39
C GLY A 132 -2.98 -8.30 13.23
N GLY A 133 -1.78 -7.70 13.17
CA GLY A 133 -0.53 -8.44 13.03
C GLY A 133 -0.42 -9.19 11.70
N GLU A 134 0.49 -10.16 11.64
CA GLU A 134 0.76 -10.93 10.42
C GLU A 134 -0.46 -11.73 9.97
N GLU A 135 -1.18 -12.37 10.89
CA GLU A 135 -2.39 -13.11 10.57
C GLU A 135 -3.52 -12.20 10.08
N GLY A 136 -3.71 -11.05 10.74
CA GLY A 136 -4.66 -10.04 10.32
C GLY A 136 -4.36 -9.53 8.92
N ALA A 137 -3.10 -9.23 8.59
CA ALA A 137 -2.69 -8.85 7.24
C ALA A 137 -3.14 -9.87 6.17
N LEU A 138 -3.07 -11.17 6.48
CA LEU A 138 -3.41 -12.26 5.57
C LEU A 138 -4.93 -12.47 5.44
N LYS A 139 -5.68 -12.38 6.54
CA LYS A 139 -7.09 -12.80 6.59
C LYS A 139 -8.08 -11.63 6.54
N GLY A 140 -7.67 -10.47 7.03
CA GLY A 140 -8.53 -9.32 7.24
C GLY A 140 -7.98 -8.40 8.33
N PRO A 141 -7.23 -7.32 7.99
CA PRO A 141 -6.77 -6.37 8.97
C PRO A 141 -7.86 -5.33 9.26
N SER A 142 -7.69 -4.58 10.36
CA SER A 142 -8.34 -3.27 10.50
C SER A 142 -7.49 -2.23 9.77
N LEU A 143 -8.12 -1.42 8.91
CA LEU A 143 -7.47 -0.43 8.05
C LEU A 143 -7.98 0.98 8.34
N MET A 144 -7.06 1.88 8.63
CA MET A 144 -7.33 3.26 9.04
C MET A 144 -6.68 4.26 8.07
N PRO A 145 -7.17 4.40 6.82
CA PRO A 145 -6.63 5.34 5.84
C PRO A 145 -7.01 6.79 6.14
N GLY A 146 -6.03 7.68 6.09
CA GLY A 146 -6.19 9.15 6.04
C GLY A 146 -5.39 9.74 4.87
N GLY A 147 -5.90 10.83 4.30
CA GLY A 147 -5.40 11.44 3.06
C GLY A 147 -6.49 12.27 2.37
N SER A 148 -6.31 12.64 1.10
CA SER A 148 -7.37 13.36 0.36
C SER A 148 -8.62 12.49 0.20
N ARG A 149 -9.80 13.12 0.10
CA ARG A 149 -11.07 12.41 -0.15
C ARG A 149 -11.04 11.64 -1.47
N GLU A 150 -10.43 12.23 -2.49
CA GLU A 150 -10.23 11.65 -3.81
C GLU A 150 -9.40 10.37 -3.76
N SER A 151 -8.25 10.40 -3.05
CA SER A 151 -7.41 9.21 -2.89
C SER A 151 -8.13 8.08 -2.15
N TRP A 152 -8.98 8.41 -1.17
CA TRP A 152 -9.84 7.43 -0.50
C TRP A 152 -10.80 6.76 -1.49
N GLU A 153 -11.49 7.52 -2.34
CA GLU A 153 -12.42 6.97 -3.33
C GLU A 153 -11.70 6.00 -4.29
N MET A 154 -10.45 6.30 -4.65
CA MET A 154 -9.62 5.43 -5.50
C MET A 154 -9.22 4.10 -4.83
N ILE A 155 -8.91 4.11 -3.53
CA ILE A 155 -8.39 2.92 -2.81
C ILE A 155 -9.48 2.11 -2.08
N ALA A 156 -10.60 2.74 -1.73
CA ALA A 156 -11.67 2.14 -0.93
C ALA A 156 -12.18 0.79 -1.47
N PRO A 157 -12.35 0.58 -2.80
CA PRO A 157 -12.80 -0.71 -3.32
C PRO A 157 -11.88 -1.89 -2.98
N ILE A 158 -10.56 -1.64 -2.93
CA ILE A 158 -9.57 -2.66 -2.54
C ILE A 158 -9.58 -2.81 -1.01
N PHE A 159 -9.45 -1.70 -0.30
CA PHE A 159 -9.26 -1.69 1.15
C PHE A 159 -10.44 -2.27 1.90
N ARG A 160 -11.68 -1.98 1.47
CA ARG A 160 -12.89 -2.56 2.08
C ARG A 160 -12.99 -4.08 1.88
N LYS A 161 -12.53 -4.61 0.74
CA LYS A 161 -12.58 -6.06 0.46
C LYS A 161 -11.55 -6.85 1.24
N ILE A 162 -10.36 -6.29 1.45
CA ILE A 162 -9.28 -6.98 2.16
C ILE A 162 -9.40 -6.85 3.68
N ALA A 163 -10.15 -5.86 4.19
CA ALA A 163 -10.35 -5.66 5.62
C ALA A 163 -11.15 -6.79 6.28
N ALA A 164 -10.99 -6.93 7.60
CA ALA A 164 -11.86 -7.75 8.43
C ALA A 164 -13.33 -7.34 8.23
N GLN A 165 -14.25 -8.29 8.35
CA GLN A 165 -15.69 -8.07 8.24
C GLN A 165 -16.36 -8.40 9.57
N VAL A 166 -17.22 -7.50 10.07
CA VAL A 166 -18.05 -7.71 11.26
C VAL A 166 -19.47 -7.33 10.90
N ASP A 167 -20.41 -8.27 11.05
CA ASP A 167 -21.82 -8.08 10.70
C ASP A 167 -22.06 -7.56 9.26
N GLY A 168 -21.20 -8.01 8.32
CA GLY A 168 -21.24 -7.60 6.91
C GLY A 168 -20.59 -6.25 6.62
N GLU A 169 -20.06 -5.56 7.63
CA GLU A 169 -19.38 -4.28 7.49
C GLU A 169 -17.86 -4.42 7.53
N PRO A 170 -17.13 -3.78 6.59
CA PRO A 170 -15.68 -3.82 6.60
C PRO A 170 -15.11 -2.93 7.72
N CYS A 171 -14.13 -3.43 8.45
CA CYS A 171 -13.29 -2.72 9.41
C CYS A 171 -12.30 -1.76 8.69
N CYS A 172 -12.84 -0.92 7.81
CA CYS A 172 -12.13 0.07 7.04
C CYS A 172 -13.05 1.26 6.73
N ARG A 173 -12.62 2.45 7.14
CA ARG A 173 -13.31 3.73 6.91
C ARG A 173 -12.30 4.83 6.65
N TYR A 174 -12.75 5.88 5.98
CA TYR A 174 -11.96 7.10 5.84
C TYR A 174 -11.84 7.81 7.19
N MET A 175 -10.62 8.03 7.66
CA MET A 175 -10.35 8.63 8.98
C MET A 175 -10.32 10.16 8.95
N GLY A 176 -10.01 10.76 7.80
CA GLY A 176 -9.84 12.21 7.66
C GLY A 176 -8.68 12.58 6.75
N SER A 177 -8.37 13.87 6.68
CA SER A 177 -7.26 14.37 5.86
C SER A 177 -5.89 13.97 6.42
N ASP A 178 -4.89 13.99 5.56
CA ASP A 178 -3.47 13.95 5.92
C ASP A 178 -3.11 12.80 6.87
N GLY A 179 -2.55 13.13 8.05
CA GLY A 179 -2.10 12.18 9.05
C GLY A 179 -3.21 11.49 9.85
N ALA A 180 -4.50 11.78 9.63
CA ALA A 180 -5.59 11.28 10.47
C ALA A 180 -5.58 9.74 10.62
N GLY A 181 -5.28 9.01 9.55
CA GLY A 181 -5.21 7.55 9.56
C GLY A 181 -4.16 6.99 10.53
N HIS A 182 -2.92 7.50 10.42
CA HIS A 182 -1.85 7.13 11.34
C HIS A 182 -2.07 7.66 12.76
N TYR A 183 -2.75 8.79 12.93
CA TYR A 183 -3.11 9.29 14.25
C TYR A 183 -4.06 8.33 14.97
N VAL A 184 -5.13 7.87 14.31
CA VAL A 184 -6.06 6.89 14.88
C VAL A 184 -5.33 5.59 15.22
N LYS A 185 -4.41 5.13 14.37
CA LYS A 185 -3.58 3.94 14.65
C LYS A 185 -2.65 4.13 15.85
N MET A 186 -2.09 5.31 16.02
CA MET A 186 -1.27 5.65 17.19
C MET A 186 -2.11 5.54 18.47
N VAL A 187 -3.33 6.10 18.48
CA VAL A 187 -4.27 5.98 19.61
C VAL A 187 -4.66 4.53 19.88
N HIS A 188 -4.93 3.73 18.84
CA HIS A 188 -5.20 2.28 18.99
C HIS A 188 -4.06 1.53 19.70
N ASN A 189 -2.81 1.94 19.51
CA ASN A 189 -1.64 1.25 20.06
C ASN A 189 -1.29 1.71 21.49
N GLY A 190 -1.86 2.82 21.97
CA GLY A 190 -1.65 3.36 23.32
C GLY A 190 -2.60 2.73 24.32
#